data_AF-A0A5K7ZPW2-F1
#
_entry.id   AF-A0A5K7ZPW2-F1
#
_cell.length_a   1.000
_cell.length_b   1.000
_cell.length_c   1.000
_cell.angle_alpha   90.00
_cell.angle_beta   90.00
_cell.angle_gamma   90.00
#
_symmetry.space_group_name_H-M   'P 1'
#
loop_
_entity.id
_entity.type
_entity.pdbx_description
1 polymer ?
#
loop_
_entity_poly.entity_id
_entity_poly.type
_entity_poly.pdbx_seq_one_letter_code
_entity_poly.pdbx_strand_id
1 'polypeptide(L)'
;MRLKKTLLFSLWFLFFLTFTAELVKIVLYLDPNTGHKPLGMAHAFFWSCLLLIELAMAGLAVYFFITYPKRRIRLAVLSICHFTVILALPMLFNNWSWTCLLYPWPHSLQCFDPATSRPAMVISLFIGFLLVPYLSYRWGARIFCGYLCPHGAFFSETYGRLFSRRPGKFLKLGRIIPPVYLALMVIALIAFICVPNVIEPMRTAQKLLYFITAEFFYFVIGIPLLGGRSYCVLICPMGYFVRQIQTFKRRGGQLESFNDDSR
;
A
#
# COMPACT_ATOMS: atom_id res chain seq x y z
N MET A 1 22.41 -21.47 -7.95
CA MET A 1 22.02 -21.10 -6.56
C MET A 1 22.59 -19.75 -6.08
N ARG A 2 23.84 -19.38 -6.44
CA ARG A 2 24.44 -18.06 -6.08
C ARG A 2 23.71 -16.85 -6.69
N LEU A 3 23.39 -16.88 -7.99
CA LEU A 3 22.73 -15.77 -8.70
C LEU A 3 21.39 -15.34 -8.06
N LYS A 4 20.57 -16.31 -7.64
CA LYS A 4 19.30 -16.03 -6.94
C LYS A 4 19.54 -15.32 -5.60
N LYS A 5 20.55 -15.76 -4.82
CA LYS A 5 20.89 -15.12 -3.54
C LYS A 5 21.40 -13.69 -3.75
N THR A 6 22.24 -13.48 -4.76
CA THR A 6 22.73 -12.14 -5.12
C THR A 6 21.57 -11.22 -5.50
N LEU A 7 20.67 -11.66 -6.39
CA LEU A 7 19.50 -10.87 -6.79
C LEU A 7 18.60 -10.50 -5.58
N LEU A 8 18.32 -11.48 -4.71
CA LEU A 8 17.51 -11.25 -3.50
C LEU A 8 18.17 -10.22 -2.58
N PHE A 9 19.48 -10.34 -2.37
CA PHE A 9 20.25 -9.41 -1.55
C PHE A 9 20.30 -8.01 -2.17
N SER A 10 20.58 -7.89 -3.46
CA SER A 10 20.62 -6.61 -4.17
C SER A 10 19.27 -5.88 -4.12
N LEU A 11 18.16 -6.59 -4.34
CA LEU A 11 16.82 -6.00 -4.24
C LEU A 11 16.51 -5.58 -2.80
N TRP A 12 16.79 -6.43 -1.82
CA TRP A 12 16.62 -6.07 -0.42
C TRP A 12 17.45 -4.85 -0.01
N PHE A 13 18.71 -4.81 -0.43
CA PHE A 13 19.62 -3.70 -0.15
C PHE A 13 19.14 -2.40 -0.80
N LEU A 14 18.55 -2.47 -2.00
CA LEU A 14 17.95 -1.31 -2.65
C LEU A 14 16.75 -0.75 -1.85
N PHE A 15 15.86 -1.61 -1.35
CA PHE A 15 14.78 -1.18 -0.45
C PHE A 15 15.32 -0.58 0.86
N PHE A 16 16.36 -1.19 1.44
CA PHE A 16 17.02 -0.68 2.64
C PHE A 16 17.68 0.68 2.42
N LEU A 17 18.33 0.87 1.27
CA LEU A 17 18.96 2.14 0.88
C LEU A 17 17.89 3.24 0.71
N THR A 18 16.78 2.93 0.06
CA THR A 18 15.67 3.88 -0.12
C THR A 18 15.07 4.29 1.22
N PHE A 19 14.85 3.34 2.12
CA PHE A 19 14.46 3.61 3.50
C PHE A 19 15.45 4.54 4.22
N THR A 20 16.75 4.27 4.10
CA THR A 20 17.79 5.08 4.73
C THR A 20 17.80 6.50 4.16
N ALA A 21 17.63 6.65 2.84
CA ALA A 21 17.53 7.95 2.17
C ALA A 21 16.34 8.77 2.67
N GLU A 22 15.19 8.13 2.86
CA GLU A 22 14.02 8.82 3.41
C GLU A 22 14.19 9.18 4.89
N LEU A 23 14.82 8.32 5.70
CA LEU A 23 15.15 8.67 7.08
C LEU A 23 16.05 9.91 7.14
N VAL A 24 17.09 9.96 6.32
CA VAL A 24 17.99 11.12 6.22
C VAL A 24 17.22 12.36 5.79
N LYS A 25 16.33 12.25 4.79
CA LYS A 25 15.44 13.34 4.36
C LYS A 25 14.57 13.85 5.52
N ILE A 26 13.98 12.96 6.32
CA ILE A 26 13.16 13.33 7.48
C ILE A 26 14.01 14.03 8.54
N VAL A 27 15.19 13.51 8.89
CA VAL A 27 16.08 14.12 9.88
C VAL A 27 16.49 15.52 9.46
N LEU A 28 16.89 15.70 8.20
CA LEU A 28 17.26 16.99 7.62
C LEU A 28 16.08 17.97 7.56
N TYR A 29 14.86 17.47 7.36
CA TYR A 29 13.66 18.31 7.39
C TYR A 29 13.32 18.81 8.81
N LEU A 30 13.68 18.05 9.84
CA LEU A 30 13.41 18.39 11.24
C LEU A 30 14.46 19.32 11.86
N ASP A 31 15.65 19.43 11.27
CA ASP A 31 16.71 20.32 11.75
C ASP A 31 16.53 21.74 11.17
N PRO A 32 16.23 22.76 12.01
CA PRO A 32 16.03 24.14 11.56
C PRO A 32 17.30 24.78 10.97
N ASN A 33 18.48 24.22 11.22
CA ASN A 33 19.75 24.73 10.69
C ASN A 33 20.09 24.15 9.32
N THR A 34 19.31 23.18 8.84
CA THR A 34 19.56 22.56 7.53
C THR A 34 19.19 23.54 6.42
N GLY A 35 20.21 24.01 5.69
CA GLY A 35 20.01 24.87 4.52
C GLY A 35 19.29 24.17 3.35
N HIS A 36 18.84 24.96 2.36
CA HIS A 36 18.10 24.42 1.21
C HIS A 36 18.88 23.41 0.35
N LYS A 37 20.21 23.55 0.26
CA LYS A 37 21.08 22.67 -0.53
C LYS A 37 21.10 21.21 -0.03
N PRO A 38 21.42 20.91 1.25
CA PRO A 38 21.40 19.54 1.76
C PRO A 38 20.02 18.89 1.67
N LEU A 39 18.94 19.64 1.94
CA LEU A 39 17.57 19.12 1.79
C LEU A 39 17.26 18.76 0.33
N GLY A 40 17.63 19.62 -0.62
CA GLY A 40 17.47 19.37 -2.05
C GLY A 40 18.22 18.12 -2.54
N MET A 41 19.44 17.90 -2.05
CA MET A 41 20.22 16.70 -2.37
C MET A 41 19.58 15.42 -1.80
N ALA A 42 19.16 15.45 -0.53
CA ALA A 42 18.49 14.31 0.09
C ALA A 42 17.18 13.94 -0.64
N HIS A 43 16.42 14.96 -1.07
CA HIS A 43 15.22 14.77 -1.87
C HIS A 43 15.53 14.13 -3.23
N ALA A 44 16.52 14.64 -3.97
CA ALA A 44 16.92 14.09 -5.26
C ALA A 44 17.42 12.64 -5.16
N PHE A 45 18.20 12.34 -4.12
CA PHE A 45 18.69 10.99 -3.86
C PHE A 45 17.56 10.00 -3.54
N PHE A 46 16.61 10.40 -2.68
CA PHE A 46 15.42 9.61 -2.39
C PHE A 46 14.63 9.27 -3.66
N TRP A 47 14.34 10.27 -4.51
CA TRP A 47 13.59 10.05 -5.75
C TRP A 47 14.34 9.15 -6.74
N SER A 48 15.67 9.26 -6.79
CA SER A 48 16.50 8.39 -7.61
C SER A 48 16.46 6.93 -7.13
N CYS A 49 16.48 6.71 -5.81
CA CYS A 49 16.31 5.38 -5.23
C CYS A 49 14.91 4.80 -5.51
N LEU A 50 13.86 5.62 -5.36
CA LEU A 50 12.49 5.21 -5.66
C LEU A 50 12.34 4.83 -7.14
N LEU A 51 12.85 5.64 -8.07
CA LEU A 51 12.82 5.33 -9.51
C LEU A 51 13.55 4.01 -9.80
N LEU A 52 14.69 3.76 -9.15
CA LEU A 52 15.43 2.51 -9.32
C LEU A 52 14.64 1.30 -8.81
N ILE A 53 13.90 1.44 -7.69
CA ILE A 53 12.96 0.40 -7.23
C ILE A 53 11.90 0.14 -8.29
N GLU A 54 11.27 1.19 -8.84
CA GLU A 54 10.21 1.06 -9.84
C GLU A 54 10.70 0.36 -11.11
N LEU A 55 11.90 0.70 -11.58
CA LEU A 55 12.55 0.00 -12.71
C LEU A 55 12.83 -1.47 -12.39
N ALA A 56 13.32 -1.77 -11.18
CA ALA A 56 13.53 -3.15 -10.75
C ALA A 56 12.20 -3.93 -10.67
N MET A 57 11.13 -3.31 -10.20
CA MET A 57 9.80 -3.91 -10.14
C MET A 57 9.22 -4.14 -11.54
N ALA A 58 9.40 -3.21 -12.47
CA ALA A 58 9.03 -3.38 -13.87
C ALA A 58 9.77 -4.57 -14.51
N GLY A 59 11.08 -4.68 -14.27
CA GLY A 59 11.89 -5.81 -14.73
C GLY A 59 11.40 -7.15 -14.16
N LEU A 60 11.05 -7.20 -12.86
CA LEU A 60 10.45 -8.39 -12.25
C LEU A 60 9.08 -8.71 -12.85
N ALA A 61 8.25 -7.70 -13.13
CA ALA A 61 6.96 -7.90 -13.76
C ALA A 61 7.11 -8.52 -15.16
N VAL A 62 8.03 -8.02 -15.99
CA VAL A 62 8.33 -8.60 -17.30
C VAL A 62 8.84 -10.04 -17.17
N TYR A 63 9.79 -10.29 -16.26
CA TYR A 63 10.30 -11.63 -16.00
C TYR A 63 9.19 -12.61 -15.62
N PHE A 64 8.31 -12.24 -14.68
CA PHE A 64 7.21 -13.09 -14.23
C PHE A 64 6.11 -13.24 -15.29
N PHE A 65 5.91 -12.24 -16.15
CA PHE A 65 4.98 -12.31 -17.27
C PHE A 65 5.40 -13.37 -18.29
N ILE A 66 6.70 -13.40 -18.62
CA ILE A 66 7.26 -14.38 -19.56
C ILE A 66 7.22 -15.78 -18.94
N THR A 67 7.72 -15.93 -17.71
CA THR A 67 7.92 -17.23 -17.05
C THR A 67 6.64 -17.90 -16.53
N TYR A 68 5.58 -17.14 -16.22
CA TYR A 68 4.34 -17.71 -15.65
C TYR A 68 3.10 -17.38 -16.50
N PRO A 69 2.84 -18.13 -17.60
CA PRO A 69 1.77 -17.81 -18.55
C PRO A 69 0.38 -17.75 -17.91
N LYS A 70 0.09 -18.66 -16.96
CA LYS A 70 -1.19 -18.72 -16.22
C LYS A 70 -1.51 -17.45 -15.41
N ARG A 71 -0.56 -16.52 -15.26
CA ARG A 71 -0.71 -15.29 -14.44
C ARG A 71 -0.57 -14.00 -15.23
N ARG A 72 -0.36 -14.06 -16.54
CA ARG A 72 -0.12 -12.88 -17.40
C ARG A 72 -1.19 -11.81 -17.26
N ILE A 73 -2.47 -12.20 -17.34
CA ILE A 73 -3.60 -11.27 -17.21
C ILE A 73 -3.53 -10.55 -15.86
N ARG A 74 -3.34 -11.31 -14.78
CA ARG A 74 -3.28 -10.76 -13.44
C ARG A 74 -2.11 -9.79 -13.26
N LEU A 75 -0.94 -10.15 -13.76
CA LEU A 75 0.25 -9.31 -13.67
C LEU A 75 0.12 -8.06 -14.55
N ALA A 76 -0.45 -8.17 -15.75
CA ALA A 76 -0.73 -7.04 -16.62
C ALA A 76 -1.67 -6.03 -15.95
N VAL A 77 -2.79 -6.51 -15.39
CA VAL A 77 -3.73 -5.64 -14.67
C VAL A 77 -3.06 -4.96 -13.47
N LEU A 78 -2.31 -5.71 -12.66
CA LEU A 78 -1.59 -5.16 -11.51
C LEU A 78 -0.54 -4.13 -11.92
N SER A 79 0.25 -4.40 -12.96
CA SER A 79 1.25 -3.46 -13.49
C SER A 79 0.59 -2.18 -14.01
N ILE A 80 -0.52 -2.30 -14.76
CA ILE A 80 -1.29 -1.14 -15.23
C ILE A 80 -1.76 -0.32 -14.03
N CYS A 81 -2.46 -0.94 -13.07
CA CYS A 81 -2.93 -0.23 -11.88
C CYS A 81 -1.78 0.44 -11.09
N HIS A 82 -0.66 -0.26 -10.91
CA HIS A 82 0.50 0.24 -10.18
C HIS A 82 1.18 1.41 -10.89
N PHE A 83 1.65 1.24 -12.12
CA PHE A 83 2.38 2.27 -12.84
C PHE A 83 1.49 3.43 -13.27
N THR A 84 0.19 3.20 -13.49
CA THR A 84 -0.74 4.33 -13.69
C THR A 84 -0.76 5.24 -12.47
N VAL A 85 -0.84 4.69 -11.26
CA VAL A 85 -0.97 5.52 -10.04
C VAL A 85 0.35 6.05 -9.52
N ILE A 86 1.43 5.26 -9.59
CA ILE A 86 2.74 5.69 -9.09
C ILE A 86 3.48 6.59 -10.07
N LEU A 87 3.28 6.41 -11.37
CA LEU A 87 4.08 7.10 -12.39
C LEU A 87 3.21 7.97 -13.31
N ALA A 88 2.24 7.37 -14.00
CA ALA A 88 1.53 8.08 -15.08
C ALA A 88 0.72 9.27 -14.57
N LEU A 89 -0.12 9.09 -13.54
CA LEU A 89 -0.97 10.18 -13.03
C LEU A 89 -0.14 11.31 -12.40
N PRO A 90 0.87 11.05 -11.54
CA PRO A 90 1.74 12.11 -11.05
C PRO A 90 2.44 12.90 -12.15
N MET A 91 2.90 12.23 -13.22
CA MET A 91 3.55 12.90 -14.35
C MET A 91 2.57 13.70 -15.22
N LEU A 92 1.43 13.09 -15.58
CA LEU A 92 0.40 13.73 -16.41
C LEU A 92 -0.17 15.00 -15.79
N PHE A 93 -0.36 15.00 -14.46
CA PHE A 93 -0.90 16.13 -13.74
C PHE A 93 0.15 16.98 -13.02
N ASN A 94 1.44 16.65 -13.20
CA ASN A 94 2.57 17.27 -12.51
C ASN A 94 2.32 17.42 -10.99
N ASN A 95 1.71 16.41 -10.37
CA ASN A 95 1.29 16.47 -8.98
C ASN A 95 1.29 15.08 -8.33
N TRP A 96 2.19 14.89 -7.37
CA TRP A 96 2.36 13.62 -6.67
C TRP A 96 1.21 13.24 -5.75
N SER A 97 0.29 14.16 -5.43
CA SER A 97 -0.93 13.83 -4.68
C SER A 97 -1.84 12.83 -5.40
N TRP A 98 -1.76 12.73 -6.73
CA TRP A 98 -2.53 11.76 -7.51
C TRP A 98 -2.21 10.30 -7.20
N THR A 99 -1.08 10.04 -6.53
CA THR A 99 -0.79 8.72 -5.93
C THR A 99 -1.87 8.29 -4.92
N CYS A 100 -2.62 9.21 -4.30
CA CYS A 100 -3.66 8.87 -3.31
C CYS A 100 -4.87 8.10 -3.88
N LEU A 101 -5.04 8.01 -5.21
CA LEU A 101 -6.25 7.42 -5.82
C LEU A 101 -6.41 5.92 -5.59
N LEU A 102 -5.32 5.15 -5.69
CA LEU A 102 -5.35 3.70 -5.43
C LEU A 102 -4.59 3.30 -4.16
N TYR A 103 -4.17 4.28 -3.37
CA TYR A 103 -3.93 4.17 -1.92
C TYR A 103 -5.09 4.77 -1.12
N PRO A 104 -6.36 4.55 -1.50
CA PRO A 104 -7.44 5.25 -0.85
C PRO A 104 -7.50 4.88 0.62
N TRP A 105 -8.16 5.76 1.37
CA TRP A 105 -8.60 5.48 2.72
C TRP A 105 -9.05 4.02 2.86
N PRO A 106 -8.60 3.30 3.90
CA PRO A 106 -7.89 3.82 5.08
C PRO A 106 -6.35 3.83 4.96
N HIS A 107 -5.73 3.54 3.80
CA HIS A 107 -4.27 3.37 3.77
C HIS A 107 -3.47 4.68 3.71
N SER A 108 -3.98 5.70 3.02
CA SER A 108 -3.41 7.03 3.13
C SER A 108 -4.52 8.09 3.24
N LEU A 109 -4.46 8.88 4.30
CA LEU A 109 -5.17 10.17 4.38
C LEU A 109 -4.48 11.24 3.50
N GLN A 110 -3.61 10.85 2.57
CA GLN A 110 -2.93 11.75 1.65
C GLN A 110 -3.94 12.50 0.77
N CYS A 111 -5.12 11.90 0.52
CA CYS A 111 -6.21 12.57 -0.15
C CYS A 111 -6.73 13.82 0.59
N PHE A 112 -6.45 13.96 1.89
CA PHE A 112 -6.81 15.11 2.71
C PHE A 112 -5.66 16.11 2.90
N ASP A 113 -4.52 15.93 2.23
CA ASP A 113 -3.46 16.95 2.24
C ASP A 113 -3.98 18.24 1.57
N PRO A 114 -3.79 19.43 2.16
CA PRO A 114 -4.17 20.70 1.53
C PRO A 114 -3.55 20.90 0.12
N ALA A 115 -2.39 20.29 -0.15
CA ALA A 115 -1.75 20.31 -1.46
C ALA A 115 -2.41 19.34 -2.47
N THR A 116 -3.27 18.42 -2.01
CA THR A 116 -4.01 17.51 -2.88
C THR A 116 -5.10 18.24 -3.61
N SER A 117 -5.13 18.08 -4.93
CA SER A 117 -6.20 18.68 -5.74
C SER A 117 -7.57 18.15 -5.32
N ARG A 118 -8.59 19.02 -5.25
CA ARG A 118 -9.97 18.61 -4.93
C ARG A 118 -10.46 17.42 -5.77
N PRO A 119 -10.20 17.35 -7.10
CA PRO A 119 -10.57 16.18 -7.89
C PRO A 119 -9.92 14.88 -7.40
N ALA A 120 -8.61 14.89 -7.10
CA ALA A 120 -7.91 13.72 -6.59
C ALA A 120 -8.48 13.26 -5.23
N MET A 121 -8.81 14.21 -4.34
CA MET A 121 -9.49 13.91 -3.08
C MET A 121 -10.84 13.22 -3.31
N VAL A 122 -11.73 13.84 -4.10
CA VAL A 122 -13.09 13.32 -4.34
C VAL A 122 -13.06 11.93 -4.98
N ILE A 123 -12.20 11.73 -5.99
CA ILE A 123 -12.07 10.43 -6.64
C ILE A 123 -11.48 9.40 -5.66
N SER A 124 -10.47 9.75 -4.84
CA SER A 124 -9.92 8.85 -3.83
C SER A 124 -10.96 8.42 -2.80
N LEU A 125 -11.82 9.35 -2.35
CA LEU A 125 -12.95 9.05 -1.47
C LEU A 125 -13.97 8.11 -2.12
N PHE A 126 -14.36 8.40 -3.37
CA PHE A 126 -15.26 7.54 -4.14
C PHE A 126 -14.68 6.13 -4.26
N ILE A 127 -13.39 6.01 -4.60
CA ILE A 127 -12.73 4.71 -4.73
C ILE A 127 -12.70 3.98 -3.38
N GLY A 128 -12.28 4.64 -2.31
CA GLY A 128 -12.10 4.03 -0.98
C GLY A 128 -13.41 3.63 -0.30
N PHE A 129 -14.42 4.49 -0.33
CA PHE A 129 -15.67 4.31 0.41
C PHE A 129 -16.81 3.70 -0.40
N LEU A 130 -16.77 3.77 -1.73
CA LEU A 130 -17.85 3.26 -2.57
C LEU A 130 -17.37 2.14 -3.49
N LEU A 131 -16.41 2.42 -4.39
CA LEU A 131 -16.02 1.46 -5.42
C LEU A 131 -15.41 0.19 -4.83
N VAL A 132 -14.39 0.31 -3.99
CA VAL A 132 -13.69 -0.85 -3.40
C VAL A 132 -14.64 -1.72 -2.56
N PRO A 133 -15.41 -1.17 -1.60
CA PRO A 133 -16.41 -1.95 -0.87
C PRO A 133 -17.47 -2.57 -1.79
N TYR A 134 -17.99 -1.85 -2.79
CA TYR A 134 -18.97 -2.39 -3.74
C TYR A 134 -18.41 -3.58 -4.54
N LEU A 135 -17.23 -3.40 -5.16
CA LEU A 135 -16.56 -4.47 -5.90
C LEU A 135 -16.28 -5.68 -4.99
N SER A 136 -15.85 -5.42 -3.77
CA SER A 136 -15.54 -6.45 -2.78
C SER A 136 -16.79 -7.18 -2.27
N TYR A 137 -17.93 -6.50 -2.16
CA TYR A 137 -19.20 -7.13 -1.80
C TYR A 137 -19.72 -8.03 -2.93
N ARG A 138 -19.67 -7.54 -4.18
CA ARG A 138 -20.21 -8.26 -5.34
C ARG A 138 -19.36 -9.45 -5.74
N TRP A 139 -18.04 -9.28 -5.86
CA TRP A 139 -17.13 -10.31 -6.40
C TRP A 139 -16.07 -10.82 -5.41
N GLY A 140 -16.06 -10.28 -4.18
CA GLY A 140 -15.18 -10.72 -3.12
C GLY A 140 -13.78 -10.13 -3.12
N ALA A 141 -13.01 -10.54 -2.09
CA ALA A 141 -11.68 -9.99 -1.83
C ALA A 141 -10.67 -10.24 -2.96
N ARG A 142 -10.97 -11.22 -3.84
CA ARG A 142 -10.09 -11.58 -4.96
C ARG A 142 -9.97 -10.48 -5.99
N ILE A 143 -11.02 -9.69 -6.25
CA ILE A 143 -10.93 -8.62 -7.26
C ILE A 143 -10.00 -7.53 -6.78
N PHE A 144 -10.31 -6.88 -5.66
CA PHE A 144 -9.48 -5.77 -5.20
C PHE A 144 -8.08 -6.22 -4.76
N CYS A 145 -7.98 -7.11 -3.76
CA CYS A 145 -6.70 -7.54 -3.22
C CYS A 145 -5.92 -8.51 -4.13
N GLY A 146 -6.53 -8.98 -5.22
CA GLY A 146 -5.87 -9.85 -6.20
C GLY A 146 -5.45 -9.13 -7.47
N TYR A 147 -6.25 -8.19 -7.97
CA TYR A 147 -6.06 -7.61 -9.31
C TYR A 147 -5.94 -6.09 -9.34
N LEU A 148 -6.63 -5.36 -8.45
CA LEU A 148 -6.70 -3.90 -8.56
C LEU A 148 -5.78 -3.14 -7.59
N CYS A 149 -5.42 -3.75 -6.46
CA CYS A 149 -4.58 -3.10 -5.47
C CYS A 149 -3.16 -2.85 -6.03
N PRO A 150 -2.78 -1.59 -6.29
CA PRO A 150 -1.51 -1.26 -6.94
C PRO A 150 -0.33 -1.53 -6.02
N HIS A 151 -0.52 -1.57 -4.71
CA HIS A 151 0.57 -1.70 -3.75
C HIS A 151 0.72 -3.16 -3.31
N GLY A 152 -0.09 -3.60 -2.35
CA GLY A 152 0.06 -4.92 -1.74
C GLY A 152 -0.08 -6.10 -2.71
N ALA A 153 -0.95 -6.01 -3.72
CA ALA A 153 -1.13 -7.11 -4.66
C ALA A 153 -0.02 -7.17 -5.72
N PHE A 154 0.43 -6.02 -6.24
CA PHE A 154 1.53 -5.94 -7.20
C PHE A 154 2.85 -6.42 -6.57
N PHE A 155 3.25 -5.82 -5.43
CA PHE A 155 4.48 -6.23 -4.72
C PHE A 155 4.43 -7.69 -4.28
N SER A 156 3.26 -8.23 -3.97
CA SER A 156 3.13 -9.67 -3.68
C SER A 156 3.40 -10.56 -4.90
N GLU A 157 3.04 -10.13 -6.11
CA GLU A 157 3.22 -10.91 -7.33
C GLU A 157 4.62 -10.72 -7.95
N THR A 158 5.29 -9.61 -7.64
CA THR A 158 6.66 -9.32 -8.05
C THR A 158 7.66 -9.66 -6.93
N TYR A 159 8.13 -8.67 -6.17
CA TYR A 159 9.17 -8.79 -5.15
C TYR A 159 8.88 -9.90 -4.13
N GLY A 160 7.66 -9.90 -3.60
CA GLY A 160 7.21 -10.84 -2.59
C GLY A 160 7.22 -12.31 -3.00
N ARG A 161 7.19 -12.57 -4.30
CA ARG A 161 7.22 -13.92 -4.86
C ARG A 161 8.60 -14.55 -4.83
N LEU A 162 9.64 -13.72 -4.80
CA LEU A 162 11.02 -14.16 -4.71
C LEU A 162 11.35 -14.79 -3.34
N PHE A 163 10.62 -14.39 -2.29
CA PHE A 163 10.88 -14.77 -0.89
C PHE A 163 9.97 -15.87 -0.34
N SER A 164 9.27 -16.63 -1.19
CA SER A 164 8.34 -17.76 -0.95
C SER A 164 8.26 -18.39 0.46
N ARG A 165 7.89 -17.61 1.48
CA ARG A 165 7.66 -18.04 2.86
C ARG A 165 6.19 -17.82 3.20
N ARG A 166 5.65 -18.69 4.05
CA ARG A 166 4.27 -18.56 4.57
C ARG A 166 4.32 -17.79 5.90
N PRO A 167 3.45 -16.81 6.14
CA PRO A 167 3.43 -16.01 7.37
C PRO A 167 2.87 -16.76 8.60
N GLY A 168 2.97 -18.09 8.65
CA GLY A 168 2.27 -18.94 9.63
C GLY A 168 2.52 -18.57 11.10
N LYS A 169 3.73 -18.09 11.42
CA LYS A 169 4.11 -17.74 12.80
C LYS A 169 3.48 -16.43 13.33
N PHE A 170 2.93 -15.57 12.47
CA PHE A 170 2.43 -14.24 12.86
C PHE A 170 0.93 -14.03 12.62
N LEU A 171 0.17 -15.11 12.37
CA LEU A 171 -1.28 -15.03 12.13
C LEU A 171 -2.04 -14.35 13.29
N LYS A 172 -1.55 -14.46 14.53
CA LYS A 172 -2.13 -13.76 15.69
C LYS A 172 -2.05 -12.24 15.56
N LEU A 173 -0.90 -11.70 15.11
CA LEU A 173 -0.75 -10.26 14.86
C LEU A 173 -1.70 -9.76 13.77
N GLY A 174 -1.96 -10.58 12.75
CA GLY A 174 -2.93 -10.25 11.70
C GLY A 174 -4.39 -10.15 12.18
N ARG A 175 -4.70 -10.57 13.40
CA ARG A 175 -6.02 -10.36 14.04
C ARG A 175 -6.09 -9.06 14.85
N ILE A 176 -4.96 -8.47 15.19
CA ILE A 176 -4.86 -7.31 16.11
C ILE A 176 -4.46 -6.06 15.34
N ILE A 177 -3.38 -6.12 14.56
CA ILE A 177 -2.80 -4.95 13.90
C ILE A 177 -3.78 -4.32 12.90
N PRO A 178 -4.37 -5.06 11.93
CA PRO A 178 -5.25 -4.43 10.95
C PRO A 178 -6.51 -3.74 11.54
N PRO A 179 -7.26 -4.31 12.51
CA PRO A 179 -8.39 -3.61 13.11
C PRO A 179 -7.97 -2.38 13.92
N VAL A 180 -6.88 -2.48 14.69
CA VAL A 180 -6.35 -1.32 15.43
C VAL A 180 -5.94 -0.22 14.45
N TYR A 181 -5.25 -0.58 13.37
CA TYR A 181 -4.83 0.39 12.37
C TYR A 181 -6.03 1.02 11.64
N LEU A 182 -7.05 0.23 11.31
CA LEU A 182 -8.30 0.74 10.75
C LEU A 182 -8.99 1.72 11.72
N ALA A 183 -9.09 1.37 13.00
CA ALA A 183 -9.71 2.22 14.02
C ALA A 183 -8.96 3.56 14.16
N LEU A 184 -7.62 3.53 14.19
CA LEU A 184 -6.81 4.75 14.21
C LEU A 184 -7.05 5.62 12.97
N MET A 185 -7.18 5.01 11.79
CA MET A 185 -7.47 5.74 10.54
C MET A 185 -8.88 6.33 10.50
N VAL A 186 -9.87 5.67 11.12
CA VAL A 186 -11.23 6.20 11.29
C VAL A 186 -11.22 7.38 12.26
N ILE A 187 -10.58 7.24 13.42
CA ILE A 187 -10.44 8.32 14.41
C ILE A 187 -9.74 9.52 13.76
N ALA A 188 -8.70 9.26 12.97
CA ALA A 188 -7.97 10.31 12.31
C ALA A 188 -8.81 11.06 11.26
N LEU A 189 -9.62 10.33 10.50
CA LEU A 189 -10.57 10.94 9.58
C LEU A 189 -11.61 11.80 10.30
N ILE A 190 -12.17 11.31 11.41
CA ILE A 190 -13.13 12.08 12.22
C ILE A 190 -12.47 13.36 12.74
N ALA A 191 -11.24 13.26 13.24
CA ALA A 191 -10.49 14.41 13.74
C ALA A 191 -10.24 15.47 12.64
N PHE A 192 -9.93 15.05 11.41
CA PHE A 192 -9.81 15.96 10.26
C PHE A 192 -11.10 16.69 9.93
N ILE A 193 -12.25 16.01 10.04
CA ILE A 193 -13.55 16.60 9.77
C ILE A 193 -13.97 17.56 10.89
N CYS A 194 -13.75 17.19 12.15
CA CYS A 194 -14.23 17.94 13.30
C CYS A 194 -13.31 19.09 13.73
N VAL A 195 -11.99 18.97 13.52
CA VAL A 195 -10.99 19.93 14.01
C VAL A 195 -9.94 20.20 12.93
N PRO A 196 -10.15 21.17 12.02
CA PRO A 196 -9.21 21.44 10.93
C PRO A 196 -7.77 21.74 11.39
N ASN A 197 -7.61 22.31 12.60
CA ASN A 197 -6.29 22.63 13.17
C ASN A 197 -5.42 21.40 13.47
N VAL A 198 -5.98 20.18 13.52
CA VAL A 198 -5.19 18.96 13.75
C VAL A 198 -4.62 18.35 12.47
N ILE A 199 -4.98 18.87 11.28
CA ILE A 199 -4.58 18.29 9.98
C ILE A 199 -3.05 18.19 9.86
N GLU A 200 -2.34 19.28 10.13
CA GLU A 200 -0.87 19.35 10.04
C GLU A 200 -0.14 18.36 10.98
N PRO A 201 -0.38 18.35 12.31
CA PRO A 201 0.35 17.46 13.22
C PRO A 201 0.04 15.98 12.97
N MET A 202 -1.21 15.65 12.68
CA MET A 202 -1.61 14.28 12.36
C MET A 202 -1.05 13.81 11.02
N ARG A 203 -0.91 14.68 10.03
CA ARG A 203 -0.22 14.37 8.77
C ARG A 203 1.23 13.97 9.04
N THR A 204 1.94 14.71 9.88
CA THR A 204 3.32 14.39 10.25
C THR A 204 3.40 13.03 10.95
N ALA A 205 2.51 12.78 11.91
CA ALA A 205 2.42 11.49 12.59
C ALA A 205 2.11 10.34 11.62
N GLN A 206 1.21 10.54 10.66
CA GLN A 206 0.85 9.53 9.67
C GLN A 206 1.98 9.27 8.67
N LYS A 207 2.69 10.31 8.20
CA LYS A 207 3.87 10.14 7.34
C LYS A 207 4.92 9.29 8.03
N LEU A 208 5.19 9.57 9.32
CA LEU A 208 6.11 8.77 10.13
C LEU A 208 5.60 7.34 10.33
N LEU A 209 4.32 7.15 10.63
CA LEU A 209 3.74 5.82 10.81
C LEU A 209 3.75 5.02 9.50
N TYR A 210 3.43 5.63 8.37
CA TYR A 210 3.51 5.02 7.04
C TYR A 210 4.95 4.62 6.72
N PHE A 211 5.90 5.54 6.93
CA PHE A 211 7.32 5.28 6.74
C PHE A 211 7.79 4.06 7.55
N ILE A 212 7.47 4.03 8.85
CA ILE A 212 7.84 2.91 9.73
C ILE A 212 7.14 1.61 9.31
N THR A 213 5.82 1.64 9.07
CA THR A 213 5.03 0.41 8.87
C THR A 213 5.10 -0.15 7.46
N ALA A 214 5.02 0.70 6.43
CA ALA A 214 4.97 0.30 5.03
C ALA A 214 6.37 0.20 4.41
N GLU A 215 7.30 1.09 4.75
CA GLU A 215 8.62 1.05 4.12
C GLU A 215 9.59 0.15 4.88
N PHE A 216 9.76 0.41 6.17
CA PHE A 216 10.68 -0.37 6.98
C PHE A 216 10.13 -1.77 7.30
N PHE A 217 9.02 -1.83 8.03
CA PHE A 217 8.50 -3.11 8.51
C PHE A 217 8.01 -4.02 7.38
N TYR A 218 7.47 -3.48 6.29
CA TYR A 218 6.97 -4.33 5.20
C TYR A 218 8.06 -4.66 4.17
N PHE A 219 8.70 -3.68 3.53
CA PHE A 219 9.65 -3.98 2.45
C PHE A 219 10.99 -4.54 2.95
N VAL A 220 11.53 -3.99 4.04
CA VAL A 220 12.85 -4.41 4.56
C VAL A 220 12.76 -5.69 5.41
N ILE A 221 11.67 -5.85 6.19
CA ILE A 221 11.53 -6.96 7.14
C ILE A 221 10.45 -7.96 6.69
N GLY A 222 9.24 -7.48 6.44
CA GLY A 222 8.04 -8.29 6.27
C GLY A 222 8.10 -9.20 5.04
N ILE A 223 8.44 -8.67 3.87
CA ILE A 223 8.54 -9.48 2.65
C ILE A 223 9.67 -10.51 2.76
N PRO A 224 10.92 -10.14 3.12
CA PRO A 224 12.01 -11.10 3.21
C PRO A 224 11.77 -12.22 4.22
N LEU A 225 11.15 -11.91 5.36
CA LEU A 225 10.96 -12.89 6.43
C LEU A 225 9.67 -13.69 6.29
N LEU A 226 8.57 -13.04 5.87
CA LEU A 226 7.21 -13.57 5.96
C LEU A 226 6.55 -13.82 4.59
N GLY A 227 7.18 -13.38 3.50
CA GLY A 227 6.73 -13.55 2.12
C GLY A 227 5.81 -12.44 1.61
N GLY A 228 5.48 -12.50 0.32
CA GLY A 228 4.84 -11.41 -0.42
C GLY A 228 3.44 -10.97 0.02
N ARG A 229 2.71 -11.80 0.77
CA ARG A 229 1.37 -11.45 1.28
C ARG A 229 1.37 -10.93 2.71
N SER A 230 2.54 -10.77 3.32
CA SER A 230 2.68 -10.38 4.73
C SER A 230 1.94 -9.09 5.05
N TYR A 231 2.09 -8.03 4.26
CA TYR A 231 1.37 -6.78 4.47
C TYR A 231 -0.14 -6.90 4.31
N CYS A 232 -0.63 -7.56 3.24
CA CYS A 232 -2.07 -7.76 3.05
C CYS A 232 -2.71 -8.53 4.22
N VAL A 233 -1.95 -9.42 4.86
CA VAL A 233 -2.43 -10.24 5.98
C VAL A 233 -2.31 -9.50 7.31
N LEU A 234 -1.17 -8.85 7.56
CA LEU A 234 -0.75 -8.37 8.88
C LEU A 234 -0.95 -6.88 9.12
N ILE A 235 -0.88 -6.04 8.08
CA ILE A 235 -0.81 -4.58 8.24
C ILE A 235 -1.97 -3.89 7.52
N CYS A 236 -2.32 -4.31 6.30
CA CYS A 236 -3.21 -3.58 5.40
C CYS A 236 -4.64 -3.40 5.98
N PRO A 237 -5.05 -2.18 6.39
CA PRO A 237 -6.39 -1.91 6.89
C PRO A 237 -7.47 -2.12 5.82
N MET A 238 -7.19 -1.77 4.56
CA MET A 238 -8.13 -2.04 3.45
C MET A 238 -8.33 -3.56 3.23
N GLY A 239 -7.27 -4.35 3.30
CA GLY A 239 -7.36 -5.81 3.19
C GLY A 239 -8.14 -6.43 4.36
N TYR A 240 -8.11 -5.82 5.55
CA TYR A 240 -8.99 -6.20 6.66
C TYR A 240 -10.44 -5.80 6.41
N PHE A 241 -10.71 -4.55 6.02
CA PHE A 241 -12.05 -4.05 5.70
C PHE A 241 -12.76 -4.92 4.65
N VAL A 242 -12.09 -5.22 3.54
CA VAL A 242 -12.59 -6.11 2.47
C VAL A 242 -12.92 -7.52 2.99
N ARG A 243 -12.12 -8.06 3.92
CA ARG A 243 -12.41 -9.37 4.56
C ARG A 243 -13.63 -9.30 5.48
N GLN A 244 -13.85 -8.18 6.18
CA GLN A 244 -15.04 -8.01 7.00
C GLN A 244 -16.32 -7.97 6.14
N ILE A 245 -16.33 -7.22 5.04
CA ILE A 245 -17.46 -7.18 4.10
C ILE A 245 -17.86 -8.58 3.65
N GLN A 246 -16.88 -9.43 3.34
CA GLN A 246 -17.12 -10.83 2.96
C GLN A 246 -17.73 -11.66 4.09
N THR A 247 -17.25 -11.49 5.32
CA THR A 247 -17.78 -12.17 6.51
C THR A 247 -19.22 -11.76 6.77
N PHE A 248 -19.54 -10.47 6.68
CA PHE A 248 -20.91 -9.96 6.82
C PHE A 248 -21.85 -10.53 5.76
N LYS A 249 -21.45 -10.52 4.48
CA LYS A 249 -22.25 -11.11 3.39
C LYS A 249 -22.57 -12.59 3.63
N ARG A 250 -21.58 -13.37 4.07
CA ARG A 250 -21.77 -14.81 4.35
C ARG A 250 -22.75 -15.05 5.50
N ARG A 251 -22.66 -14.25 6.57
CA ARG A 251 -23.59 -14.34 7.70
C ARG A 251 -25.01 -13.93 7.32
N GLY A 252 -25.17 -12.88 6.50
CA GLY A 252 -26.47 -12.47 5.97
C GLY A 252 -27.14 -13.55 5.14
N GLY A 253 -26.41 -14.17 4.21
CA GLY A 253 -26.94 -15.27 3.41
C GLY A 253 -27.28 -16.53 4.22
N GLN A 254 -26.59 -16.79 5.34
CA GLN A 254 -26.94 -17.88 6.26
C GLN A 254 -28.22 -17.60 7.07
N LEU A 255 -28.48 -16.33 7.40
CA LEU A 255 -29.72 -15.92 8.07
C LEU A 255 -30.93 -15.97 7.12
N GLU A 256 -30.75 -15.60 5.85
CA GLU A 256 -31.78 -15.75 4.81
C GLU A 256 -32.12 -17.22 4.56
N SER A 257 -31.12 -18.10 4.40
CA SER A 257 -31.37 -19.54 4.24
C SER A 257 -32.05 -20.17 5.46
N PHE A 258 -31.71 -19.72 6.67
CA PHE A 258 -32.34 -20.21 7.89
C PHE A 258 -33.81 -19.78 8.01
N ASN A 259 -34.16 -18.59 7.51
CA ASN A 259 -35.56 -18.13 7.49
C ASN A 259 -36.38 -18.80 6.38
N ASP A 260 -35.77 -19.13 5.24
CA ASP A 260 -36.44 -19.85 4.16
C ASP A 260 -36.69 -21.33 4.49
N ASP A 261 -35.82 -21.97 5.28
CA ASP A 261 -36.02 -23.35 5.79
C ASP A 261 -37.06 -23.44 6.94
N SER A 262 -37.59 -22.29 7.40
CA SER A 262 -38.56 -22.20 8.50
C SER A 262 -40.00 -21.88 8.05
N ARG A 263 -40.26 -21.93 6.73
CA ARG A 263 -41.59 -21.83 6.11
C ARG A 263 -41.99 -23.14 5.45
#